data_AF-A0A2S5LZG9-F1
#
_entry.id   AF-A0A2S5LZG9-F1
#
_cell.length_a   1.000
_cell.length_b   1.000
_cell.length_c   1.000
_cell.angle_alpha   90.00
_cell.angle_beta   90.00
_cell.angle_gamma   90.00
#
_symmetry.space_group_name_H-M   'P 1'
#
loop_
_entity.id
_entity.type
_entity.pdbx_description
1 polymer ?
#
loop_
_entity_poly.entity_id
_entity_poly.type
_entity_poly.pdbx_seq_one_letter_code
_entity_poly.pdbx_strand_id
1 'polypeptide(L)'
;MKDDLGALSVVLNRSTETPGRLSGASFVVKENIDVAGNVSANGHPKWAATHAPAKRDAPVVARLLDAGARLVGKTHMDEMAYSLLGANPHYGTPINPAAQNRHPGGSSSGSAVAVAAGLVNFAIGTDTAGSCRAPAAFCGVFGFRASHGA
;
A
#
# COMPACT_ATOMS: atom_id res chain seq x y z
N MET A 1 -14.79 5.45 5.90
CA MET A 1 -14.38 5.30 4.49
C MET A 1 -14.74 3.90 4.06
N LYS A 2 -15.43 3.74 2.93
CA LYS A 2 -15.84 2.43 2.43
C LYS A 2 -14.93 2.10 1.25
N ASP A 3 -14.12 1.05 1.37
CA ASP A 3 -13.27 0.56 0.29
C ASP A 3 -14.06 -0.47 -0.53
N ASP A 4 -14.80 0.02 -1.52
CA ASP A 4 -15.58 -0.82 -2.43
C ASP A 4 -14.75 -1.34 -3.61
N LEU A 5 -13.45 -1.01 -3.68
CA LEU A 5 -12.54 -1.37 -4.78
C LEU A 5 -11.55 -2.48 -4.40
N GLY A 6 -11.54 -2.92 -3.15
CA GLY A 6 -10.63 -3.96 -2.66
C GLY A 6 -9.17 -3.50 -2.58
N ALA A 7 -8.94 -2.22 -2.33
CA ALA A 7 -7.60 -1.65 -2.24
C ALA A 7 -6.87 -2.04 -0.94
N LEU A 8 -7.58 -2.11 0.17
CA LEU A 8 -7.06 -2.35 1.51
C LEU A 8 -7.10 -3.85 1.85
N SER A 9 -5.98 -4.37 2.36
CA SER A 9 -5.95 -5.71 2.96
C SER A 9 -6.18 -5.68 4.47
N VAL A 10 -5.79 -4.59 5.14
CA VAL A 10 -5.99 -4.37 6.58
C VAL A 10 -6.33 -2.92 6.85
N VAL A 11 -7.38 -2.66 7.62
CA VAL A 11 -7.74 -1.31 8.10
C VAL A 11 -7.16 -1.09 9.49
N LEU A 12 -6.41 0.01 9.69
CA LEU A 12 -5.67 0.29 10.93
C LEU A 12 -6.03 1.61 11.60
N ASN A 13 -6.23 2.68 10.83
CA ASN A 13 -6.52 4.04 11.33
C ASN A 13 -5.60 4.51 12.48
N ARG A 14 -4.28 4.45 12.26
CA ARG A 14 -3.27 4.92 13.24
C ARG A 14 -2.83 6.36 12.95
N SER A 15 -2.70 7.17 13.99
CA SER A 15 -2.07 8.50 13.96
C SER A 15 -1.37 8.76 15.28
N THR A 16 -0.41 9.68 15.26
CA THR A 16 0.12 10.30 16.48
C THR A 16 -0.67 11.59 16.73
N GLU A 17 -0.80 12.02 17.98
CA GLU A 17 -1.35 13.35 18.30
C GLU A 17 -0.32 14.48 18.05
N THR A 18 0.74 14.18 17.30
CA THR A 18 1.85 15.10 17.02
C THR A 18 1.56 15.88 15.74
N PRO A 19 1.39 17.21 15.80
CA PRO A 19 1.29 18.03 14.60
C PRO A 19 2.62 18.04 13.84
N GLY A 20 2.56 18.11 12.51
CA GLY A 20 3.73 18.12 11.66
C GLY A 20 3.43 18.53 10.23
N ARG A 21 4.44 18.46 9.36
CA ARG A 21 4.35 18.92 7.96
C ARG A 21 3.31 18.16 7.12
N LEU A 22 2.86 16.99 7.59
CA LEU A 22 1.85 16.16 6.94
C LEU A 22 0.53 16.08 7.74
N SER A 23 0.32 16.96 8.72
CA SER A 23 -0.95 17.04 9.44
C SER A 23 -2.14 17.21 8.48
N GLY A 24 -3.19 16.42 8.72
CA GLY A 24 -4.37 16.36 7.85
C GLY A 24 -4.22 15.44 6.65
N ALA A 25 -2.99 15.02 6.30
CA ALA A 25 -2.76 14.03 5.25
C ALA A 25 -2.95 12.60 5.79
N SER A 26 -3.38 11.73 4.91
CA SER A 26 -3.60 10.30 5.16
C SER A 26 -2.87 9.46 4.12
N PHE A 27 -2.41 8.29 4.56
CA PHE A 27 -1.66 7.39 3.70
C PHE A 27 -1.95 5.92 3.98
N VAL A 28 -1.58 5.08 3.03
CA VAL A 28 -1.53 3.62 3.18
C VAL A 28 -0.14 3.12 2.85
N VAL A 29 0.17 1.90 3.31
CA VAL A 29 1.40 1.21 2.94
C VAL A 29 1.11 -0.15 2.31
N LYS A 30 1.94 -0.57 1.37
CA LYS A 30 1.87 -1.90 0.79
C LYS A 30 2.05 -2.98 1.87
N GLU A 31 1.39 -4.13 1.69
CA GLU A 31 1.34 -5.18 2.70
C GLU A 31 2.71 -5.76 3.11
N ASN A 32 3.70 -5.73 2.23
CA ASN A 32 5.08 -6.12 2.51
C ASN A 32 5.91 -5.06 3.26
N ILE A 33 5.28 -3.99 3.75
CA ILE A 33 5.90 -2.98 4.61
C ILE A 33 5.43 -3.21 6.05
N ASP A 34 6.40 -3.29 6.96
CA ASP A 34 6.14 -3.56 8.36
C ASP A 34 5.39 -2.41 9.04
N VAL A 35 4.35 -2.81 9.78
CA VAL A 35 3.57 -1.96 10.67
C VAL A 35 3.46 -2.72 11.99
N ALA A 36 3.85 -2.09 13.10
CA ALA A 36 3.89 -2.72 14.41
C ALA A 36 2.56 -3.40 14.76
N GLY A 37 2.64 -4.60 15.32
CA GLY A 37 1.47 -5.41 15.70
C GLY A 37 0.76 -6.09 14.53
N ASN A 38 1.22 -5.93 13.29
CA ASN A 38 0.61 -6.52 12.10
C ASN A 38 1.57 -7.44 11.36
N VAL A 39 1.05 -8.53 10.81
CA VAL A 39 1.84 -9.40 9.92
C VAL A 39 2.04 -8.71 8.57
N SER A 40 3.25 -8.81 8.03
CA SER A 40 3.53 -8.45 6.64
C SER A 40 3.29 -9.69 5.78
N ALA A 41 2.05 -9.84 5.30
CA ALA A 41 1.56 -11.05 4.66
C ALA A 41 2.09 -11.30 3.24
N ASN A 42 2.71 -10.30 2.60
CA ASN A 42 3.28 -10.41 1.25
C ASN A 42 2.29 -10.93 0.19
N GLY A 43 0.99 -10.65 0.33
CA GLY A 43 -0.03 -11.18 -0.58
C GLY A 43 -0.10 -12.70 -0.60
N HIS A 44 0.31 -13.39 0.46
CA HIS A 44 0.35 -14.86 0.51
C HIS A 44 -0.19 -15.41 1.86
N PRO A 45 -1.23 -16.27 1.86
CA PRO A 45 -1.88 -16.74 3.09
C PRO A 45 -0.97 -17.64 3.96
N LYS A 46 -0.23 -18.57 3.36
CA LYS A 46 0.73 -19.41 4.09
C LYS A 46 1.85 -18.58 4.73
N TRP A 47 2.39 -17.58 4.02
CA TRP A 47 3.36 -16.66 4.60
C TRP A 47 2.77 -15.95 5.81
N ALA A 48 1.56 -15.41 5.68
CA ALA A 48 0.87 -14.74 6.78
C ALA A 48 0.66 -15.65 8.00
N ALA A 49 0.33 -16.92 7.78
CA ALA A 49 0.08 -17.89 8.85
C ALA A 49 1.34 -18.34 9.59
N THR A 50 2.53 -18.25 9.00
CA THR A 50 3.78 -18.74 9.60
C THR A 50 4.69 -17.63 10.14
N HIS A 51 4.35 -16.36 9.94
CA HIS A 51 5.19 -15.23 10.37
C HIS A 51 4.53 -14.45 11.50
N ALA A 52 5.33 -14.09 12.50
CA ALA A 52 4.87 -13.28 13.62
C ALA A 52 4.59 -11.84 13.17
N PRO A 53 3.68 -11.12 13.86
CA PRO A 53 3.49 -9.69 13.65
C PRO A 53 4.80 -8.90 13.83
N ALA A 54 4.95 -7.83 13.05
CA ALA A 54 6.12 -6.96 13.16
C ALA A 54 6.21 -6.33 14.56
N LYS A 55 7.40 -6.37 15.16
CA LYS A 55 7.64 -5.77 16.49
C LYS A 55 7.71 -4.24 16.46
N ARG A 56 8.02 -3.67 15.29
CA ARG A 56 8.21 -2.22 15.08
C ARG A 56 7.68 -1.82 13.73
N ASP A 57 7.32 -0.56 13.60
CA ASP A 57 7.02 0.05 12.31
C ASP A 57 8.29 0.10 11.44
N ALA A 58 8.13 -0.06 10.12
CA ALA A 58 9.21 0.25 9.20
C ALA A 58 9.65 1.73 9.36
N PRO A 59 10.92 2.08 9.15
CA PRO A 59 11.40 3.46 9.35
C PRO A 59 10.59 4.52 8.58
N VAL A 60 10.12 4.19 7.37
CA VAL A 60 9.27 5.09 6.58
C VAL A 60 7.89 5.32 7.22
N VAL A 61 7.29 4.28 7.82
CA VAL A 61 6.00 4.37 8.51
C VAL A 61 6.14 5.26 9.74
N ALA A 62 7.16 5.01 10.57
CA ALA A 62 7.44 5.82 11.75
C ALA A 62 7.64 7.30 11.39
N ARG A 63 8.49 7.60 10.40
CA ARG A 63 8.74 8.98 9.94
C ARG A 63 7.47 9.70 9.46
N LEU A 64 6.57 9.00 8.77
CA LEU A 64 5.33 9.60 8.27
C LEU A 64 4.33 9.86 9.41
N LEU A 65 4.22 8.93 10.36
CA LEU A 65 3.43 9.12 11.58
C LEU A 65 3.97 10.28 12.42
N ASP A 66 5.29 10.37 12.61
CA ASP A 66 5.96 11.45 13.34
C ASP A 66 5.81 12.81 12.63
N ALA A 67 5.68 12.80 11.29
CA ALA A 67 5.39 14.00 10.51
C ALA A 67 3.89 14.41 10.56
N GLY A 68 3.06 13.71 11.32
CA GLY A 68 1.65 14.02 11.55
C GLY A 68 0.67 13.41 10.54
N ALA A 69 1.13 12.49 9.67
CA ALA A 69 0.26 11.81 8.72
C ALA A 69 -0.51 10.66 9.41
N ARG A 70 -1.74 10.39 8.95
CA ARG A 70 -2.58 9.29 9.45
C ARG A 70 -2.45 8.05 8.55
N LEU A 71 -2.01 6.93 9.12
CA LEU A 71 -1.98 5.63 8.44
C LEU A 71 -3.38 5.00 8.44
N VAL A 72 -4.00 4.90 7.28
CA VAL A 72 -5.33 4.29 7.10
C VAL A 72 -5.26 2.77 7.17
N GLY A 73 -4.25 2.15 6.56
CA GLY A 73 -4.18 0.71 6.49
C GLY A 73 -3.04 0.17 5.63
N LYS A 74 -3.05 -1.15 5.47
CA LYS A 74 -2.18 -1.91 4.55
C LYS A 74 -2.94 -2.22 3.27
N THR A 75 -2.26 -2.25 2.13
CA THR A 75 -2.90 -2.44 0.82
C THR A 75 -2.60 -3.79 0.19
N HIS A 76 -3.58 -4.26 -0.59
CA HIS A 76 -3.42 -5.39 -1.50
C HIS A 76 -2.17 -5.25 -2.39
N MET A 77 -1.57 -6.40 -2.71
CA MET A 77 -0.42 -6.50 -3.60
C MET A 77 -0.42 -7.81 -4.39
N ASP A 78 0.38 -7.87 -5.45
CA ASP A 78 0.73 -9.15 -6.08
C ASP A 78 1.46 -10.04 -5.05
N GLU A 79 1.21 -11.35 -5.13
CA GLU A 79 1.86 -12.36 -4.30
C GLU A 79 3.38 -12.22 -4.37
N MET A 80 4.01 -12.09 -3.20
CA MET A 80 5.45 -11.94 -3.01
C MET A 80 6.07 -10.79 -3.82
N ALA A 81 5.27 -9.80 -4.22
CA ALA A 81 5.63 -8.71 -5.12
C ALA A 81 6.13 -9.17 -6.52
N TYR A 82 5.83 -10.40 -6.95
CA TYR A 82 6.38 -11.03 -8.15
C TYR A 82 5.45 -10.96 -9.36
N SER A 83 4.96 -9.76 -9.66
CA SER A 83 4.16 -9.46 -10.86
C SER A 83 4.07 -7.93 -11.04
N LEU A 84 3.49 -7.51 -12.17
CA LEU A 84 3.17 -6.12 -12.49
C LEU A 84 1.71 -5.92 -12.90
N LEU A 85 0.84 -6.93 -12.74
CA LEU A 85 -0.56 -6.86 -13.14
C LEU A 85 -1.49 -6.43 -11.99
N GLY A 86 -1.09 -6.61 -10.74
CA GLY A 86 -1.93 -6.33 -9.58
C GLY A 86 -2.97 -7.40 -9.27
N ALA A 87 -2.85 -8.57 -9.91
CA ALA A 87 -3.69 -9.74 -9.71
C ALA A 87 -3.03 -10.72 -8.73
N ASN A 88 -3.78 -11.12 -7.71
CA ASN A 88 -3.34 -12.06 -6.69
C ASN A 88 -4.20 -13.33 -6.73
N PRO A 89 -3.62 -14.54 -6.84
CA PRO A 89 -4.38 -15.78 -6.95
C PRO A 89 -5.17 -16.14 -5.69
N HIS A 90 -4.79 -15.60 -4.52
CA HIS A 90 -5.43 -15.89 -3.23
C HIS A 90 -6.49 -14.86 -2.84
N TYR A 91 -6.27 -13.59 -3.21
CA TYR A 91 -7.06 -12.46 -2.74
C TYR A 91 -7.81 -11.71 -3.85
N GLY A 92 -7.64 -12.11 -5.10
CA GLY A 92 -8.30 -11.49 -6.25
C GLY A 92 -7.53 -10.30 -6.80
N THR A 93 -8.24 -9.33 -7.38
CA THR A 93 -7.65 -8.15 -8.04
C THR A 93 -8.43 -6.91 -7.63
N PRO A 94 -7.76 -5.85 -7.10
CA PRO A 94 -8.41 -4.57 -6.85
C PRO A 94 -8.98 -3.98 -8.15
N ILE A 95 -10.13 -3.31 -8.05
CA ILE A 95 -10.76 -2.67 -9.21
C ILE A 95 -9.98 -1.41 -9.58
N ASN A 96 -9.55 -1.30 -10.83
CA ASN A 96 -8.90 -0.09 -11.33
C ASN A 96 -9.94 1.04 -11.48
N PRO A 97 -9.84 2.15 -10.72
CA PRO A 97 -10.84 3.22 -10.78
C PRO A 97 -10.77 4.02 -12.08
N ALA A 98 -9.63 4.03 -12.78
CA ALA A 98 -9.48 4.69 -14.08
C ALA A 98 -10.01 3.82 -15.24
N ALA A 99 -10.14 2.50 -15.04
CA ALA A 99 -10.62 1.56 -16.04
C ALA A 99 -11.13 0.26 -15.39
N GLN A 100 -12.39 0.24 -14.93
CA GLN A 100 -12.94 -0.81 -14.03
C GLN A 100 -12.76 -2.26 -14.51
N ASN A 101 -12.71 -2.51 -15.83
CA ASN A 101 -12.55 -3.84 -16.42
C ASN A 101 -11.10 -4.14 -16.86
N ARG A 102 -10.13 -3.38 -16.36
CA ARG A 102 -8.70 -3.54 -16.65
C ARG A 102 -7.94 -3.73 -15.34
N HIS A 103 -6.77 -4.34 -15.46
CA HIS A 103 -5.86 -4.49 -14.33
C HIS A 103 -5.45 -3.12 -13.76
N PRO A 104 -5.28 -3.00 -12.43
CA PRO A 104 -4.73 -1.80 -11.79
C PRO A 104 -3.21 -1.70 -11.92
N GLY A 105 -2.55 -2.73 -12.43
CA GLY A 105 -1.10 -2.87 -12.43
C GLY A 105 -0.58 -3.24 -11.04
N GLY A 106 0.71 -3.56 -10.93
CA GLY A 106 1.29 -4.06 -9.68
C GLY A 106 2.81 -3.92 -9.60
N SER A 107 3.45 -4.37 -8.52
CA SER A 107 2.86 -5.11 -7.42
C SER A 107 2.26 -4.29 -6.30
N SER A 108 2.36 -2.96 -6.35
CA SER A 108 1.72 -2.07 -5.37
C SER A 108 0.29 -1.69 -5.82
N SER A 109 -0.52 -2.68 -6.16
CA SER A 109 -1.82 -2.49 -6.82
C SER A 109 -2.82 -1.74 -5.95
N GLY A 110 -3.06 -2.23 -4.72
CA GLY A 110 -3.96 -1.57 -3.79
C GLY A 110 -3.48 -0.17 -3.40
N SER A 111 -2.17 0.08 -3.40
CA SER A 111 -1.60 1.41 -3.14
C SER A 111 -2.02 2.42 -4.22
N ALA A 112 -1.91 2.06 -5.50
CA ALA A 112 -2.32 2.95 -6.58
C ALA A 112 -3.83 3.12 -6.65
N VAL A 113 -4.61 2.04 -6.45
CA VAL A 113 -6.08 2.11 -6.40
C VAL A 113 -6.56 3.01 -5.27
N ALA A 114 -5.97 2.89 -4.07
CA ALA A 114 -6.37 3.72 -2.93
C ALA A 114 -6.15 5.22 -3.18
N VAL A 115 -5.03 5.59 -3.82
CA VAL A 115 -4.76 6.99 -4.20
C VAL A 115 -5.69 7.44 -5.32
N ALA A 116 -5.82 6.66 -6.39
CA ALA A 116 -6.63 7.00 -7.55
C ALA A 116 -8.12 7.13 -7.22
N ALA A 117 -8.60 6.36 -6.25
CA ALA A 117 -9.98 6.44 -5.76
C ALA A 117 -10.21 7.51 -4.68
N GLY A 118 -9.18 8.30 -4.32
CA GLY A 118 -9.29 9.34 -3.30
C GLY A 118 -9.50 8.80 -1.88
N LEU A 119 -9.17 7.53 -1.62
CA LEU A 119 -9.22 6.95 -0.28
C LEU A 119 -8.13 7.52 0.63
N VAL A 120 -6.99 7.91 0.06
CA VAL A 120 -5.89 8.55 0.80
C VAL A 120 -5.19 9.59 -0.05
N ASN A 121 -4.42 10.46 0.60
CA ASN A 121 -3.67 11.49 -0.10
C ASN A 121 -2.44 10.94 -0.83
N PHE A 122 -1.78 9.92 -0.26
CA PHE A 122 -0.63 9.25 -0.88
C PHE A 122 -0.47 7.81 -0.36
N ALA A 123 0.43 7.04 -0.98
CA ALA A 123 0.72 5.67 -0.56
C ALA A 123 2.22 5.36 -0.65
N ILE A 124 2.68 4.43 0.18
CA ILE A 124 4.05 3.89 0.12
C ILE A 124 4.00 2.47 -0.44
N GLY A 125 4.65 2.27 -1.58
CA GLY A 125 4.84 0.95 -2.20
C GLY A 125 6.31 0.53 -2.22
N THR A 126 6.55 -0.64 -2.82
CA THR A 126 7.90 -1.11 -3.15
C THR A 126 8.04 -1.19 -4.67
N ASP A 127 9.21 -0.83 -5.20
CA ASP A 127 9.48 -0.81 -6.65
C ASP A 127 10.80 -1.51 -6.95
N THR A 128 10.74 -2.82 -7.22
CA THR A 128 11.90 -3.62 -7.62
C THR A 128 12.19 -3.45 -9.12
N ALA A 129 11.14 -3.52 -9.95
CA ALA A 129 11.26 -3.49 -11.42
C ALA A 129 10.21 -2.58 -12.09
N GLY A 130 9.51 -1.74 -11.32
CA GLY A 130 8.36 -0.96 -11.80
C GLY A 130 7.18 -0.99 -10.86
N SER A 131 7.28 -1.67 -9.71
CA SER A 131 6.12 -2.02 -8.90
C SER A 131 5.41 -0.85 -8.20
N CYS A 132 5.93 0.38 -8.26
CA CYS A 132 5.18 1.60 -7.95
C CYS A 132 4.78 2.36 -9.23
N ARG A 133 5.69 2.45 -10.21
CA ARG A 133 5.48 3.22 -11.45
C ARG A 133 4.44 2.60 -12.39
N ALA A 134 4.44 1.29 -12.55
CA ALA A 134 3.49 0.56 -13.38
C ALA A 134 2.03 0.70 -12.90
N PRO A 135 1.69 0.40 -11.61
CA PRO A 135 0.32 0.57 -11.14
C PRO A 135 -0.12 2.03 -11.15
N ALA A 136 0.80 2.97 -10.89
CA ALA A 136 0.51 4.38 -10.99
C ALA A 136 0.11 4.79 -12.43
N ALA A 137 0.86 4.32 -13.44
CA ALA A 137 0.52 4.56 -14.85
C ALA A 137 -0.83 3.94 -15.24
N PHE A 138 -1.16 2.75 -14.71
CA PHE A 138 -2.40 2.05 -15.01
C PHE A 138 -3.62 2.72 -14.35
N CYS A 139 -3.45 3.25 -13.13
CA CYS A 139 -4.51 3.90 -12.36
C CYS A 139 -4.58 5.41 -12.58
N GLY A 140 -3.73 6.00 -13.44
CA GLY A 140 -3.77 7.43 -13.76
C GLY A 140 -3.28 8.34 -12.65
N VAL A 141 -2.31 7.90 -11.84
CA VAL A 141 -1.71 8.68 -10.74
C VAL A 141 -0.19 8.79 -10.88
N PHE A 142 0.43 9.67 -10.10
CA PHE A 142 1.89 9.78 -10.08
C PHE A 142 2.53 8.61 -9.30
N GLY A 143 3.55 7.99 -9.89
CA GLY A 143 4.37 6.95 -9.26
C GLY A 143 5.84 7.30 -9.34
N PHE A 144 6.51 7.34 -8.20
CA PHE A 144 7.93 7.71 -8.09
C PHE A 144 8.74 6.60 -7.44
N ARG A 145 9.88 6.26 -8.05
CA ARG A 145 10.91 5.40 -7.45
C ARG A 145 12.14 6.27 -7.20
N ALA A 146 12.48 6.49 -5.93
CA ALA A 146 13.69 7.22 -5.55
C ALA A 146 14.95 6.51 -6.08
N SER A 147 16.05 7.28 -6.17
CA SER A 147 17.38 6.72 -6.39
C SER A 147 17.69 5.67 -5.32
N HIS A 148 18.40 4.60 -5.71
CA HIS A 148 18.76 3.55 -4.76
C HIS A 148 19.67 4.13 -3.67
N GLY A 149 19.36 3.86 -2.39
CA GLY A 149 20.12 4.35 -1.24
C GLY A 149 19.76 5.75 -0.73
N ALA A 150 18.74 6.40 -1.32
CA ALA A 150 18.21 7.68 -0.84
C ALA A 150 17.34 7.54 0.43
#